data_AF-A0A1G4J7P5-F1
#
_entry.id   AF-A0A1G4J7P5-F1
#
_cell.length_a   1.000
_cell.length_b   1.000
_cell.length_c   1.000
_cell.angle_alpha   90.00
_cell.angle_beta   90.00
_cell.angle_gamma   90.00
#
_symmetry.space_group_name_H-M   'P 1'
#
loop_
_entity.id
_entity.type
_entity.pdbx_description
1 polymer ?
#
loop_
_entity_poly.entity_id
_entity_poly.type
_entity_poly.pdbx_seq_one_letter_code
_entity_poly.pdbx_strand_id
1 'polypeptide(L)'
;MGPRSNRQILTQGKNYVAKQAKKYGADEVNFDKDSRLNYLTGFHKRKLERQKKAQEFNKEQARQMKVEERKKMREQRKKDAEEQMRKFKETMKEVGDYVGSDDEFTSDKKEQGQASDQEEDQDAETPWDGFSDNDDSGSKSEHHVKPILKKTQEHYEDDTQVDIEPLEPNENFAYLASRNNVKLEKSAEVLDESIERAAKYAKFLGMDDKPKKKKKFRYLTKSERRQNQKKANMNKRRK
;
A
#
# COMPACT_ATOMS: atom_id res chain seq x y z
N MET A 1 -16.34 -44.79 1.01
CA MET A 1 -17.28 -44.09 1.94
C MET A 1 -18.56 -43.85 1.17
N GLY A 2 -19.66 -44.52 1.53
CA GLY A 2 -20.94 -44.36 0.82
C GLY A 2 -21.59 -42.99 1.06
N PRO A 3 -22.55 -42.57 0.20
CA PRO A 3 -23.27 -41.32 0.38
C PRO A 3 -24.06 -41.34 1.69
N ARG A 4 -24.00 -40.23 2.44
CA ARG A 4 -24.71 -40.10 3.72
C ARG A 4 -26.22 -40.08 3.48
N SER A 5 -26.96 -40.82 4.30
CA SER A 5 -28.43 -40.82 4.24
C SER A 5 -29.00 -39.45 4.62
N ASN A 6 -30.12 -39.04 4.01
CA ASN A 6 -30.81 -37.77 4.32
C ASN A 6 -31.08 -37.60 5.83
N ARG A 7 -31.44 -38.68 6.53
CA ARG A 7 -31.63 -38.67 7.98
C ARG A 7 -30.33 -38.35 8.72
N GLN A 8 -29.19 -38.85 8.27
CA GLN A 8 -27.89 -38.55 8.86
C GLN A 8 -27.49 -37.09 8.63
N ILE A 9 -27.79 -36.52 7.45
CA ILE A 9 -27.51 -35.11 7.12
C ILE A 9 -28.34 -34.19 8.01
N LEU A 10 -29.65 -34.45 8.12
CA LEU A 10 -30.58 -33.63 8.90
C LEU A 10 -30.36 -33.75 10.43
N THR A 11 -29.81 -34.87 10.91
CA THR A 11 -29.52 -35.07 12.35
C THR A 11 -28.13 -34.61 12.79
N GLN A 12 -27.24 -34.21 11.87
CA GLN A 12 -25.90 -33.71 12.21
C GLN A 12 -25.91 -32.44 13.06
N GLY A 13 -27.00 -31.68 13.11
CA GLY A 13 -27.10 -30.45 13.90
C GLY A 13 -26.72 -30.66 15.37
N LYS A 14 -27.17 -31.76 15.99
CA LYS A 14 -26.83 -32.07 17.39
C LYS A 14 -25.34 -32.36 17.58
N ASN A 15 -24.73 -33.09 16.65
CA ASN A 15 -23.29 -33.38 16.67
C ASN A 15 -22.47 -32.14 16.40
N TYR A 16 -22.96 -31.23 15.54
CA TYR A 16 -22.33 -29.95 15.27
C TYR A 16 -22.34 -29.06 16.51
N VAL A 17 -23.49 -28.93 17.18
CA VAL A 17 -23.60 -28.18 18.45
C VAL A 17 -22.68 -28.78 19.51
N ALA A 18 -22.66 -30.10 19.68
CA ALA A 18 -21.77 -30.77 20.62
C ALA A 18 -20.28 -30.56 20.28
N LYS A 19 -19.90 -30.58 19.00
CA LYS A 19 -18.54 -30.28 18.54
C LYS A 19 -18.18 -28.82 18.74
N GLN A 20 -19.10 -27.88 18.50
CA GLN A 20 -18.87 -26.46 18.75
C GLN A 20 -18.72 -26.16 20.25
N ALA A 21 -19.53 -26.79 21.11
CA ALA A 21 -19.38 -26.68 22.55
C ALA A 21 -18.00 -27.17 23.04
N LYS A 22 -17.49 -28.27 22.45
CA LYS A 22 -16.15 -28.80 22.76
C LYS A 22 -15.01 -28.02 22.13
N LYS A 23 -15.24 -27.22 21.09
CA LYS A 23 -14.17 -26.46 20.39
C LYS A 23 -13.52 -25.41 21.29
N TYR A 24 -14.28 -24.85 22.23
CA TYR A 24 -13.83 -23.80 23.14
C TYR A 24 -13.88 -24.21 24.62
N GLY A 25 -14.42 -25.39 24.95
CA GLY A 25 -14.40 -25.95 26.29
C GLY A 25 -13.07 -26.66 26.57
N ALA A 26 -12.46 -26.39 27.73
CA ALA A 26 -11.33 -27.17 28.22
C ALA A 26 -11.86 -28.45 28.91
N ASP A 27 -11.24 -29.60 28.65
CA ASP A 27 -11.61 -30.87 29.30
C ASP A 27 -11.28 -30.86 30.81
N GLU A 28 -10.18 -30.18 31.19
CA GLU A 28 -9.74 -30.03 32.58
C GLU A 28 -9.16 -28.63 32.81
N VAL A 29 -9.43 -28.01 33.97
CA VAL A 29 -8.92 -26.68 34.36
C VAL A 29 -8.05 -26.81 35.61
N ASN A 30 -6.75 -26.57 35.48
CA ASN A 30 -5.82 -26.54 36.61
C ASN A 30 -5.66 -25.11 37.13
N PHE A 31 -5.89 -24.90 38.44
CA PHE A 31 -5.80 -23.60 39.09
C PHE A 31 -4.47 -23.43 39.83
N ASP A 32 -3.43 -23.04 39.08
CA ASP A 32 -2.17 -22.66 39.68
C ASP A 32 -2.21 -21.22 40.23
N LYS A 33 -1.85 -21.07 41.51
CA LYS A 33 -1.89 -19.79 42.23
C LYS A 33 -0.87 -18.80 41.68
N ASP A 34 0.29 -19.28 41.22
CA ASP A 34 1.36 -18.43 40.69
C ASP A 34 0.98 -17.88 39.31
N SER A 35 0.42 -18.72 38.44
CA SER A 35 -0.18 -18.27 37.17
C SER A 35 -1.28 -17.23 37.39
N ARG A 36 -2.13 -17.42 38.40
CA ARG A 36 -3.19 -16.47 38.77
C ARG A 36 -2.61 -15.15 39.24
N LEU A 37 -1.57 -15.15 40.08
CA LEU A 37 -0.91 -13.94 40.56
C LEU A 37 -0.28 -13.18 39.39
N ASN A 38 0.44 -13.88 38.51
CA ASN A 38 0.99 -13.31 37.27
C ASN A 38 -0.08 -12.74 36.35
N TYR A 39 -1.25 -13.38 36.28
CA TYR A 39 -2.39 -12.84 35.54
C TYR A 39 -2.97 -11.60 36.25
N LEU A 40 -3.07 -11.56 37.57
CA LEU A 40 -3.61 -10.39 38.26
C LEU A 40 -2.65 -9.19 38.27
N THR A 41 -1.33 -9.39 38.22
CA THR A 41 -0.36 -8.28 38.27
C THR A 41 0.23 -7.94 36.90
N GLY A 42 0.30 -8.90 35.98
CA GLY A 42 0.96 -8.79 34.68
C GLY A 42 0.16 -8.12 33.56
N PHE A 43 -0.69 -7.13 33.87
CA PHE A 43 -1.56 -6.48 32.86
C PHE A 43 -0.78 -5.88 31.69
N HIS A 44 0.37 -5.26 31.97
CA HIS A 44 1.22 -4.68 30.93
C HIS A 44 1.78 -5.75 29.99
N LYS A 45 2.26 -6.88 30.55
CA LYS A 45 2.73 -8.03 29.76
C LYS A 45 1.63 -8.55 28.83
N ARG A 46 0.41 -8.75 29.34
CA ARG A 46 -0.72 -9.19 28.51
C ARG A 46 -1.16 -8.16 27.47
N LYS A 47 -1.07 -6.86 27.78
CA LYS A 47 -1.37 -5.81 26.80
C LYS A 47 -0.37 -5.88 25.65
N LEU A 48 0.92 -6.02 25.94
CA LEU A 48 1.97 -6.19 24.92
C LEU A 48 1.78 -7.49 24.13
N GLU A 49 1.46 -8.61 24.79
CA GLU A 49 1.19 -9.89 24.12
C GLU A 49 -0.02 -9.78 23.17
N ARG A 50 -1.11 -9.11 23.57
CA ARG A 50 -2.25 -8.86 22.69
C ARG A 50 -1.88 -8.02 21.48
N GLN A 51 -1.08 -6.96 21.68
CA GLN A 51 -0.60 -6.13 20.58
C GLN A 51 0.28 -6.94 19.62
N LYS A 52 1.23 -7.74 20.14
CA LYS A 52 2.07 -8.61 19.34
C LYS A 52 1.26 -9.64 18.56
N LYS A 53 0.30 -10.32 19.22
CA LYS A 53 -0.58 -11.29 18.56
C LYS A 53 -1.42 -10.66 17.45
N ALA A 54 -1.92 -9.44 17.65
CA ALA A 54 -2.65 -8.71 16.61
C ALA A 54 -1.74 -8.35 15.43
N GLN A 55 -0.50 -7.91 15.70
CA GLN A 55 0.50 -7.64 14.67
C GLN A 55 0.88 -8.91 13.90
N GLU A 56 1.10 -10.03 14.58
CA GLU A 56 1.42 -11.33 13.97
C GLU A 56 0.27 -11.84 13.09
N PHE A 57 -0.98 -11.75 13.57
CA PHE A 57 -2.15 -12.13 12.79
C PHE A 57 -2.26 -11.31 11.50
N ASN A 58 -2.10 -9.98 11.59
CA ASN A 58 -2.14 -9.11 10.42
C ASN A 58 -1.00 -9.40 9.43
N LYS A 59 0.21 -9.69 9.93
CA LYS A 59 1.34 -10.09 9.09
C LYS A 59 1.08 -11.41 8.38
N GLU A 60 0.48 -12.38 9.07
CA GLU A 60 0.14 -13.67 8.47
C GLU A 60 -0.95 -13.54 7.40
N GLN A 61 -1.99 -12.74 7.66
CA GLN A 61 -3.03 -12.43 6.67
C GLN A 61 -2.45 -11.72 5.44
N ALA A 62 -1.61 -10.69 5.64
CA ALA A 62 -0.96 -9.99 4.53
C ALA A 62 -0.06 -10.93 3.70
N ARG A 63 0.66 -11.84 4.36
CA ARG A 63 1.46 -12.87 3.67
C ARG A 63 0.57 -13.80 2.84
N GLN A 64 -0.55 -14.27 3.39
CA GLN A 64 -1.50 -15.12 2.69
C GLN A 64 -2.07 -14.40 1.46
N MET A 65 -2.52 -13.14 1.62
CA MET A 65 -3.02 -12.31 0.52
C MET A 65 -1.98 -12.13 -0.59
N LYS A 66 -0.73 -11.79 -0.26
CA LYS A 66 0.36 -11.63 -1.24
C LYS A 66 0.65 -12.92 -2.01
N VAL A 67 0.56 -14.07 -1.34
CA VAL A 67 0.72 -15.39 -1.99
C VAL A 67 -0.45 -15.68 -2.93
N GLU A 68 -1.68 -15.38 -2.52
CA GLU A 68 -2.87 -15.54 -3.36
C GLU A 68 -2.85 -14.62 -4.58
N GLU A 69 -2.46 -13.36 -4.42
CA GLU A 69 -2.28 -12.40 -5.51
C GLU A 69 -1.23 -12.89 -6.50
N ARG A 70 -0.07 -13.35 -6.02
CA ARG A 70 0.98 -13.93 -6.88
C ARG A 70 0.46 -15.15 -7.63
N LYS A 71 -0.34 -15.99 -6.98
CA LYS A 71 -0.96 -17.16 -7.63
C LYS A 71 -1.95 -16.72 -8.71
N LYS A 72 -2.83 -15.75 -8.43
CA LYS A 72 -3.77 -15.17 -9.40
C LYS A 72 -3.04 -14.56 -10.61
N MET A 73 -1.97 -13.80 -10.38
CA MET A 73 -1.17 -13.22 -11.46
C MET A 73 -0.49 -14.28 -12.33
N ARG A 74 0.00 -15.38 -11.75
CA ARG A 74 0.56 -16.50 -12.52
C ARG A 74 -0.52 -17.22 -13.32
N GLU A 75 -1.69 -17.44 -12.74
CA GLU A 75 -2.84 -18.04 -13.43
C GLU A 75 -3.33 -17.16 -14.58
N GLN A 76 -3.41 -15.84 -14.39
CA GLN A 76 -3.74 -14.88 -15.45
C GLN A 76 -2.72 -14.94 -16.59
N ARG A 77 -1.42 -14.84 -16.29
CA ARG A 77 -0.36 -14.96 -17.32
C ARG A 77 -0.43 -16.27 -18.08
N LYS A 78 -0.74 -17.38 -17.39
CA LYS A 78 -0.89 -18.69 -18.02
C LYS A 78 -2.08 -18.70 -18.98
N LYS A 79 -3.24 -18.16 -18.56
CA LYS A 79 -4.42 -18.03 -19.41
C LYS A 79 -4.15 -17.13 -20.62
N ASP A 80 -3.52 -15.98 -20.41
CA ASP A 80 -3.18 -15.06 -21.50
C ASP A 80 -2.24 -15.73 -22.52
N ALA A 81 -1.26 -16.51 -22.07
CA ALA A 81 -0.37 -17.27 -22.94
C ALA A 81 -1.12 -18.38 -23.71
N GLU A 82 -2.04 -19.10 -23.05
CA GLU A 82 -2.89 -20.10 -23.69
C GLU A 82 -3.81 -19.47 -24.75
N GLU A 83 -4.41 -18.31 -24.45
CA GLU A 83 -5.23 -17.56 -25.39
C GLU A 83 -4.43 -17.03 -26.57
N GLN A 84 -3.22 -16.50 -26.34
CA GLN A 84 -2.31 -16.07 -27.40
C GLN A 84 -1.91 -17.24 -28.30
N MET A 85 -1.57 -18.40 -27.73
CA MET A 85 -1.27 -19.61 -28.50
C MET A 85 -2.49 -20.09 -29.30
N ARG A 86 -3.70 -20.01 -28.71
CA ARG A 86 -4.94 -20.37 -29.41
C ARG A 86 -5.20 -19.43 -30.59
N LYS A 87 -5.11 -18.12 -30.39
CA LYS A 87 -5.23 -17.10 -31.45
C LYS A 87 -4.18 -17.29 -32.53
N PHE A 88 -2.93 -17.58 -32.16
CA PHE A 88 -1.86 -17.86 -33.11
C PHE A 88 -2.15 -19.10 -33.98
N LYS A 89 -2.62 -20.19 -33.36
CA LYS A 89 -3.05 -21.40 -34.08
C LYS A 89 -4.23 -21.11 -35.02
N GLU A 90 -5.21 -20.33 -34.57
CA GLU A 90 -6.34 -19.88 -35.39
C GLU A 90 -5.87 -19.06 -36.60
N THR A 91 -4.97 -18.08 -36.41
CA THR A 91 -4.42 -17.26 -37.52
C THR A 91 -3.57 -18.07 -38.49
N MET A 92 -2.74 -19.01 -38.01
CA MET A 92 -1.96 -19.89 -38.90
C MET A 92 -2.87 -20.79 -39.74
N LYS A 93 -4.00 -21.24 -39.16
CA LYS A 93 -5.02 -22.02 -39.89
C LYS A 93 -5.73 -21.18 -40.95
N GLU A 94 -6.00 -19.90 -40.68
CA GLU A 94 -6.64 -18.96 -41.61
C GLU A 94 -5.74 -18.58 -42.80
N VAL A 95 -4.43 -18.43 -42.57
CA VAL A 95 -3.44 -18.08 -43.61
C VAL A 95 -3.11 -19.26 -44.54
N GLY A 96 -3.61 -20.47 -44.25
CA GLY A 96 -3.52 -21.62 -45.16
C GLY A 96 -2.18 -22.37 -45.15
N ASP A 97 -1.24 -21.99 -44.28
CA ASP A 97 0.08 -22.63 -44.12
C ASP A 97 0.08 -23.77 -43.08
N TYR A 98 -1.11 -24.19 -42.61
CA TYR A 98 -1.25 -25.28 -41.64
C TYR A 98 -1.23 -26.65 -42.34
N VAL A 99 -0.04 -27.11 -42.73
CA VAL A 99 0.19 -28.51 -43.10
C VAL A 99 0.49 -29.33 -41.83
N GLY A 100 -0.59 -29.86 -41.24
CA GLY A 100 -0.62 -31.11 -40.48
C GLY A 100 0.31 -31.30 -39.27
N SER A 101 -0.28 -31.28 -38.07
CA SER A 101 -0.14 -32.39 -37.12
C SER A 101 -1.23 -32.29 -36.06
N ASP A 102 -2.27 -33.10 -36.26
CA ASP A 102 -3.32 -33.40 -35.27
C ASP A 102 -2.82 -34.51 -34.35
N ASP A 103 -1.67 -34.30 -33.70
CA ASP A 103 -1.07 -35.28 -32.78
C ASP A 103 -0.88 -34.64 -31.41
N GLU A 104 -1.87 -34.92 -30.55
CA GLU A 104 -1.68 -35.29 -29.16
C GLU A 104 -0.50 -34.64 -28.41
N PHE A 105 -0.51 -33.32 -28.20
CA PHE A 105 0.33 -32.74 -27.15
C PHE A 105 -0.32 -33.02 -25.80
N THR A 106 -0.20 -34.26 -25.33
CA THR A 106 -0.46 -34.66 -23.96
C THR A 106 0.38 -33.77 -23.05
N SER A 107 -0.29 -32.85 -22.35
CA SER A 107 0.32 -32.00 -21.33
C SER A 107 0.68 -32.84 -20.09
N ASP A 108 1.64 -33.74 -20.22
CA ASP A 108 2.23 -34.48 -19.12
C ASP A 108 3.68 -34.01 -18.92
N LYS A 109 3.84 -32.96 -18.11
CA LYS A 109 5.10 -32.77 -17.38
C LYS A 109 4.85 -32.00 -16.08
N LYS A 110 4.70 -32.78 -15.02
CA LYS A 110 5.13 -32.43 -13.67
C LYS A 110 6.59 -31.94 -13.73
N GLU A 111 6.85 -30.74 -13.25
CA GLU A 111 8.15 -30.42 -12.67
C GLU A 111 7.96 -29.39 -11.55
N GLN A 112 8.09 -29.92 -10.33
CA GLN A 112 8.22 -29.15 -9.10
C GLN A 112 9.57 -28.42 -9.14
N GLY A 113 9.56 -27.15 -9.52
CA GLY A 113 10.67 -26.22 -9.29
C GLY A 113 10.49 -25.53 -7.94
N GLN A 114 10.95 -26.17 -6.87
CA GLN A 114 11.03 -25.61 -5.52
C GLN A 114 12.20 -24.61 -5.49
N ALA A 115 11.98 -23.38 -5.94
CA ALA A 115 12.93 -22.28 -5.76
C ALA A 115 12.70 -21.66 -4.38
N SER A 116 13.53 -22.09 -3.41
CA SER A 116 13.71 -21.41 -2.13
C SER A 116 14.49 -20.13 -2.39
N ASP A 117 13.78 -19.01 -2.46
CA ASP A 117 14.41 -17.69 -2.47
C ASP A 117 14.03 -16.97 -1.18
N GLN A 118 14.95 -17.07 -0.21
CA GLN A 118 15.01 -16.23 0.97
C GLN A 118 15.57 -14.89 0.54
N GLU A 119 14.70 -13.97 0.16
CA GLU A 119 15.05 -12.55 0.12
C GLU A 119 14.30 -11.85 1.25
N GLU A 120 15.07 -11.54 2.31
CA GLU A 120 14.72 -10.58 3.33
C GLU A 120 14.65 -9.19 2.68
N ASP A 121 13.44 -8.76 2.34
CA ASP A 121 13.20 -7.38 1.93
C ASP A 121 12.43 -6.66 3.05
N GLN A 122 13.21 -5.97 3.87
CA GLN A 122 12.74 -5.06 4.91
C GLN A 122 12.38 -3.74 4.23
N ASP A 123 11.18 -3.66 3.64
CA ASP A 123 10.63 -2.39 3.20
C ASP A 123 9.43 -2.02 4.06
N ALA A 124 9.67 -1.04 4.93
CA ALA A 124 8.71 -0.50 5.88
C ALA A 124 7.78 0.49 5.16
N GLU A 125 6.83 -0.03 4.40
CA GLU A 125 5.77 0.74 3.78
C GLU A 125 4.64 0.96 4.80
N THR A 126 4.48 2.21 5.21
CA THR A 126 3.40 2.69 6.07
C THR A 126 2.02 2.33 5.49
N PRO A 127 1.07 1.79 6.29
CA PRO A 127 -0.26 1.45 5.80
C PRO A 127 -1.06 2.73 5.49
N TRP A 128 -1.48 2.85 4.23
CA TRP A 128 -2.45 3.84 3.77
C TRP A 128 -3.85 3.49 4.28
N ASP A 129 -4.41 4.30 5.18
CA ASP A 129 -5.75 4.14 5.72
C ASP A 129 -6.73 4.93 4.83
N GLY A 130 -7.52 4.21 4.03
CA GLY A 130 -8.51 4.79 3.13
C GLY A 130 -9.73 5.30 3.91
N PHE A 131 -10.30 6.42 3.48
CA PHE A 131 -11.48 7.01 4.11
C PHE A 131 -12.68 6.07 3.99
N SER A 132 -13.17 5.57 5.14
CA SER A 132 -14.48 4.94 5.24
C SER A 132 -15.55 6.02 5.12
N ASP A 133 -16.26 6.01 3.98
CA ASP A 133 -17.45 6.80 3.77
C ASP A 133 -18.58 6.23 4.63
N ASN A 134 -18.83 6.86 5.77
CA ASN A 134 -19.99 6.59 6.60
C ASN A 134 -20.77 7.90 6.68
N ASP A 135 -21.59 8.11 5.66
CA ASP A 135 -22.56 9.18 5.56
C ASP A 135 -23.69 8.90 6.56
N ASP A 136 -23.48 9.25 7.83
CA ASP A 136 -24.54 9.30 8.83
C ASP A 136 -25.30 10.63 8.68
N SER A 137 -26.34 10.56 7.88
CA SER A 137 -27.35 11.58 7.70
C SER A 137 -28.06 11.87 9.03
N GLY A 138 -27.81 13.02 9.66
CA GLY A 138 -28.51 13.31 10.90
C GLY A 138 -28.18 14.60 11.64
N SER A 139 -28.25 15.78 10.99
CA SER A 139 -28.47 17.01 11.76
C SER A 139 -29.11 18.12 10.94
N LYS A 140 -30.38 18.41 11.24
CA LYS A 140 -31.07 19.63 10.86
C LYS A 140 -30.47 20.78 11.68
N SER A 141 -29.63 21.62 11.07
CA SER A 141 -29.25 22.91 11.65
C SER A 141 -29.47 24.02 10.63
N GLU A 142 -30.31 24.98 11.00
CA GLU A 142 -30.68 26.20 10.28
C GLU A 142 -29.48 27.16 10.15
N HIS A 143 -28.50 26.81 9.31
CA HIS A 143 -27.48 27.75 8.84
C HIS A 143 -27.66 27.95 7.35
N HIS A 144 -27.92 29.20 6.96
CA HIS A 144 -28.00 29.67 5.58
C HIS A 144 -26.61 29.65 4.93
N VAL A 145 -26.06 28.46 4.70
CA VAL A 145 -24.84 28.30 3.89
C VAL A 145 -25.27 28.45 2.43
N LYS A 146 -24.79 29.51 1.77
CA LYS A 146 -24.95 29.65 0.32
C LYS A 146 -24.31 28.42 -0.35
N PRO A 147 -25.00 27.74 -1.26
CA PRO A 147 -24.45 26.56 -1.92
C PRO A 147 -23.14 26.93 -2.63
N ILE A 148 -22.20 25.99 -2.60
CA ILE A 148 -20.83 26.14 -3.12
C ILE A 148 -20.83 26.45 -4.63
N LEU A 149 -21.91 26.07 -5.34
CA LEU A 149 -22.01 26.17 -6.78
C LEU A 149 -22.93 27.32 -7.23
N LYS A 150 -22.45 28.10 -8.21
CA LYS A 150 -23.31 28.98 -9.01
C LYS A 150 -23.91 28.15 -10.14
N LYS A 151 -25.23 28.01 -10.16
CA LYS A 151 -25.94 27.26 -11.21
C LYS A 151 -26.08 28.14 -12.45
N THR A 152 -25.47 27.73 -13.56
CA THR A 152 -25.72 28.30 -14.88
C THR A 152 -26.39 27.23 -15.73
N GLN A 153 -27.62 27.49 -16.16
CA GLN A 153 -28.42 26.57 -16.96
C GLN A 153 -28.38 27.03 -18.42
N GLU A 154 -27.77 26.21 -19.30
CA GLU A 154 -27.85 26.43 -20.74
C GLU A 154 -28.96 25.56 -21.33
N HIS A 155 -29.86 26.19 -22.08
CA HIS A 155 -30.97 25.52 -22.76
C HIS A 155 -30.62 25.32 -24.23
N TYR A 156 -30.60 24.06 -24.68
CA TYR A 156 -30.45 23.71 -26.09
C TYR A 156 -31.83 23.47 -26.75
N GLU A 157 -31.91 23.58 -28.08
CA GLU A 157 -33.20 23.56 -28.82
C GLU A 157 -33.94 22.20 -28.73
N ASP A 158 -33.26 21.12 -28.34
CA ASP A 158 -33.81 19.75 -28.27
C ASP A 158 -34.31 19.35 -26.86
N ASP A 159 -34.71 20.33 -26.02
CA ASP A 159 -35.18 20.14 -24.62
C ASP A 159 -34.18 19.43 -23.67
N THR A 160 -32.93 19.25 -24.08
CA THR A 160 -31.87 18.68 -23.25
C THR A 160 -31.28 19.72 -22.30
N GLN A 161 -31.29 19.43 -21.00
CA GLN A 161 -30.68 20.28 -19.97
C GLN A 161 -29.36 19.65 -19.52
N VAL A 162 -28.27 20.42 -19.55
CA VAL A 162 -26.94 20.00 -19.06
C VAL A 162 -26.50 20.95 -17.96
N ASP A 163 -26.31 20.39 -16.77
CA ASP A 163 -25.76 21.11 -15.62
C ASP A 163 -24.22 20.96 -15.63
N ILE A 164 -23.49 22.07 -15.80
CA ILE A 164 -22.02 22.07 -15.84
C ILE A 164 -21.50 22.70 -14.54
N GLU A 165 -20.76 21.93 -13.75
CA GLU A 165 -20.16 22.34 -12.48
C GLU A 165 -18.64 22.60 -12.64
N PRO A 166 -18.17 23.86 -12.70
CA PRO A 166 -16.74 24.15 -12.72
C PRO A 166 -16.14 24.03 -11.31
N LEU A 167 -15.09 23.20 -11.17
CA LEU A 167 -14.39 22.98 -9.91
C LEU A 167 -13.33 24.06 -9.68
N GLU A 168 -13.69 25.15 -8.98
CA GLU A 168 -12.70 26.15 -8.54
C GLU A 168 -11.95 25.66 -7.28
N PRO A 169 -10.62 25.86 -7.20
CA PRO A 169 -9.87 25.54 -5.99
C PRO A 169 -10.31 26.44 -4.83
N ASN A 170 -10.78 25.82 -3.75
CA ASN A 170 -11.26 26.54 -2.56
C ASN A 170 -10.10 27.23 -1.84
N GLU A 171 -10.00 28.55 -1.99
CA GLU A 171 -8.98 29.39 -1.33
C GLU A 171 -9.19 29.53 0.19
N ASN A 172 -10.25 28.94 0.75
CA ASN A 172 -10.54 29.03 2.19
C ASN A 172 -9.75 27.99 3.00
N PHE A 173 -8.43 28.17 3.03
CA PHE A 173 -7.48 27.32 3.75
C PHE A 173 -7.79 27.23 5.26
N ALA A 174 -8.38 28.26 5.86
CA ALA A 174 -8.75 28.26 7.27
C ALA A 174 -9.88 27.25 7.59
N TYR A 175 -10.88 27.17 6.71
CA TYR A 175 -11.98 26.21 6.85
C TYR A 175 -11.49 24.77 6.66
N LEU A 176 -10.69 24.53 5.61
CA LEU A 176 -10.10 23.21 5.34
C LEU A 176 -9.16 22.77 6.47
N ALA A 177 -8.34 23.68 6.99
CA ALA A 177 -7.48 23.40 8.12
C ALA A 177 -8.28 23.06 9.38
N SER A 178 -9.37 23.77 9.65
CA SER A 178 -10.25 23.49 10.80
C SER A 178 -10.94 22.13 10.68
N ARG A 179 -11.47 21.80 9.49
CA ARG A 179 -12.09 20.49 9.20
C ARG A 179 -11.11 19.33 9.34
N ASN A 180 -9.87 19.53 8.89
CA ASN A 180 -8.81 18.52 8.97
C ASN A 180 -8.00 18.58 10.28
N ASN A 181 -8.43 19.40 11.25
CA ASN A 181 -7.76 19.62 12.53
C ASN A 181 -6.26 20.01 12.41
N VAL A 182 -5.90 20.70 11.33
CA VAL A 182 -4.55 21.20 11.06
C VAL A 182 -4.38 22.60 11.66
N LYS A 183 -3.30 22.80 12.43
CA LYS A 183 -2.95 24.11 12.99
C LYS A 183 -2.07 24.87 11.99
N LEU A 184 -2.65 25.83 11.27
CA LEU A 184 -1.93 26.64 10.27
C LEU A 184 -0.76 27.44 10.87
N GLU A 185 -0.87 27.89 12.12
CA GLU A 185 0.18 28.63 12.83
C GLU A 185 1.52 27.87 12.88
N LYS A 186 1.46 26.53 12.98
CA LYS A 186 2.64 25.66 13.09
C LYS A 186 3.09 25.09 11.75
N SER A 187 2.40 25.40 10.66
CA SER A 187 2.66 24.80 9.35
C SER A 187 4.07 25.12 8.83
N ALA A 188 4.53 26.35 9.04
CA ALA A 188 5.88 26.77 8.67
C ALA A 188 6.95 26.04 9.49
N GLU A 189 6.77 25.94 10.81
CA GLU A 189 7.70 25.22 11.69
C GLU A 189 7.83 23.73 11.29
N VAL A 190 6.69 23.07 11.04
CA VAL A 190 6.67 21.67 10.59
C VAL A 190 7.36 21.50 9.24
N LEU A 191 7.17 22.46 8.33
CA LEU A 191 7.84 22.46 7.03
C LEU A 191 9.37 22.56 7.20
N ASP A 192 9.84 23.51 8.00
CA ASP A 192 11.27 23.71 8.24
C ASP A 192 11.92 22.49 8.92
N GLU A 193 11.25 21.90 9.93
CA GLU A 193 11.71 20.66 10.58
C GLU A 193 11.81 19.49 9.60
N SER A 194 10.84 19.38 8.68
CA SER A 194 10.83 18.31 7.67
C SER A 194 11.97 18.46 6.68
N ILE A 195 12.27 19.69 6.25
CA ILE A 195 13.39 20.02 5.35
C ILE A 195 14.72 19.71 6.04
N GLU A 196 14.88 20.09 7.30
CA GLU A 196 16.08 19.77 8.07
C GLU A 196 16.28 18.26 8.24
N ARG A 197 15.20 17.52 8.54
CA ARG A 197 15.26 16.06 8.70
C ARG A 197 15.64 15.38 7.40
N ALA A 198 15.05 15.82 6.28
CA ALA A 198 15.39 15.33 4.95
C ALA A 198 16.86 15.62 4.60
N ALA A 199 17.36 16.82 4.90
CA ALA A 199 18.77 17.18 4.70
C ALA A 199 19.71 16.32 5.57
N LYS A 200 19.38 16.12 6.85
CA LYS A 200 20.16 15.23 7.75
C LYS A 200 20.17 13.79 7.25
N TYR A 201 19.05 13.30 6.72
CA TYR A 201 18.94 11.96 6.16
C TYR A 201 19.72 11.80 4.85
N ALA A 202 19.65 12.79 3.96
CA ALA A 202 20.47 12.82 2.75
C ALA A 202 21.97 12.84 3.07
N LYS A 203 22.38 13.56 4.12
CA LYS A 203 23.73 13.53 4.67
C LYS A 203 24.14 12.15 5.18
N PHE A 204 23.25 11.52 5.95
CA PHE A 204 23.47 10.18 6.51
C PHE A 204 23.64 9.12 5.43
N LEU A 205 22.83 9.19 4.36
CA LEU A 205 22.93 8.33 3.19
C LEU A 205 24.08 8.69 2.23
N GLY A 206 24.86 9.74 2.53
CA GLY A 206 25.96 10.19 1.69
C GLY A 206 25.52 10.75 0.33
N MET A 207 24.26 11.14 0.19
CA MET A 207 23.67 11.68 -1.04
C MET A 207 23.86 13.20 -1.21
N ASP A 208 24.33 13.88 -0.16
CA ASP A 208 24.55 15.33 -0.14
C ASP A 208 25.62 15.80 -1.15
N ASP A 209 26.63 14.98 -1.39
CA ASP A 209 27.71 15.30 -2.32
C ASP A 209 27.35 14.81 -3.71
N LYS A 210 26.52 15.59 -4.44
CA LYS A 210 26.49 15.47 -5.91
C LYS A 210 27.94 15.51 -6.38
N PRO A 211 28.43 14.49 -7.12
CA PRO A 211 29.85 14.37 -7.42
C PRO A 211 30.32 15.64 -8.13
N LYS A 212 31.15 16.43 -7.44
CA LYS A 212 31.73 17.65 -8.01
C LYS A 212 32.56 17.19 -9.20
N LYS A 213 32.13 17.56 -10.42
CA LYS A 213 32.86 17.24 -11.65
C LYS A 213 34.31 17.67 -11.47
N LYS A 214 35.23 16.70 -11.44
CA LYS A 214 36.67 16.97 -11.31
C LYS A 214 37.02 17.94 -12.44
N LYS A 215 37.50 19.15 -12.07
CA LYS A 215 37.96 20.12 -13.07
C LYS A 215 39.15 19.48 -13.78
N LYS A 216 39.04 19.25 -15.10
CA LYS A 216 40.18 18.86 -15.92
C LYS A 216 41.33 19.84 -15.66
N PHE A 217 42.55 19.34 -15.53
CA PHE A 217 43.73 20.18 -15.38
C PHE A 217 43.75 21.19 -16.53
N ARG A 218 43.67 22.48 -16.17
CA ARG A 218 43.75 23.59 -17.10
C ARG A 218 44.53 24.70 -16.43
N TYR A 219 45.30 25.43 -17.20
CA TYR A 219 45.93 26.65 -16.69
C TYR A 219 44.86 27.62 -16.23
N LEU A 220 45.14 28.33 -15.13
CA LEU A 220 44.27 29.38 -14.62
C LEU A 220 44.03 30.43 -15.72
N THR A 221 42.77 30.78 -15.93
CA THR A 221 42.41 31.88 -16.84
C THR A 221 43.00 33.19 -16.34
N LYS A 222 43.14 34.20 -17.22
CA LYS A 222 43.71 35.51 -16.85
C LYS A 222 42.95 36.17 -15.68
N SER A 223 41.63 36.00 -15.62
CA SER A 223 40.77 36.48 -14.53
C SER A 223 41.01 35.73 -13.22
N GLU A 224 41.05 34.39 -13.25
CA GLU A 224 41.34 33.54 -12.08
C GLU A 224 42.74 33.83 -11.51
N ARG A 225 43.73 34.01 -12.37
CA ARG A 225 45.11 34.35 -11.98
C ARG A 225 45.19 35.71 -11.27
N ARG A 226 44.45 36.70 -11.79
CA ARG A 226 44.33 38.03 -11.17
C ARG A 226 43.65 37.95 -9.80
N GLN A 227 42.62 37.12 -9.64
CA GLN A 227 41.96 36.90 -8.34
C GLN A 227 42.89 36.21 -7.35
N ASN A 228 43.66 35.20 -7.76
CA ASN A 228 44.64 34.55 -6.90
C ASN A 228 45.77 35.50 -6.48
N GLN A 229 46.26 36.34 -7.39
CA GLN A 229 47.23 37.40 -7.03
C GLN A 229 46.63 38.40 -6.03
N LYS A 230 45.37 38.83 -6.23
CA LYS A 230 44.67 39.68 -5.26
C LYS A 230 44.58 39.02 -3.90
N LYS A 231 44.15 37.75 -3.82
CA LYS A 231 44.06 36.99 -2.56
C LYS A 231 45.43 36.84 -1.89
N ALA A 232 46.47 36.52 -2.64
CA ALA A 232 47.84 36.42 -2.12
C ALA A 232 48.34 37.77 -1.57
N ASN A 233 48.07 38.87 -2.28
CA ASN A 233 48.43 40.21 -1.84
C ASN A 233 47.64 40.64 -0.60
N MET A 234 46.35 40.29 -0.51
CA MET A 234 45.52 40.54 0.68
C MET A 234 46.03 39.76 1.89
N ASN A 235 46.42 38.49 1.70
CA ASN A 235 47.00 37.68 2.78
C ASN A 235 48.37 38.19 3.21
N LYS A 236 49.19 38.68 2.28
CA LYS A 236 50.47 39.36 2.59
C LYS A 236 50.27 40.65 3.37
N ARG A 237 49.16 41.37 3.15
CA ARG A 237 48.79 42.60 3.88
C ARG A 237 48.15 42.34 5.24
N ARG A 238 47.65 41.13 5.50
CA ARG A 238 47.10 40.70 6.79
C ARG A 238 48.16 40.24 7.79
N LYS A 239 49.42 40.13 7.35
CA LYS A 239 50.57 39.75 8.16
C LYS A 239 51.45 40.97 8.34
#